data_AF-A0A938K159-F1
#
_entry.id   AF-A0A938K159-F1
#
_cell.length_a   1.000
_cell.length_b   1.000
_cell.length_c   1.000
_cell.angle_alpha   90.00
_cell.angle_beta   90.00
_cell.angle_gamma   90.00
#
_symmetry.space_group_name_H-M   'P 1'
#
loop_
_entity.id
_entity.type
_entity.pdbx_description
1 polymer ?
#
loop_
_entity_poly.entity_id
_entity_poly.type
_entity_poly.pdbx_seq_one_letter_code
_entity_poly.pdbx_strand_id
1 'polypeptide(L)'
;MATKSRTAPARSVRQSVTLPAALAADVRRLAKERRVTMSRALVGLAERGVRAEAEAKQQLKSAYRRFIEESDPARKNEAGRDLIRSIFGKESIAEDPIL
;
A
#
# COMPACT_ATOMS: atom_id res chain seq x y z
N MET A 1 19.46 33.17 -27.51
CA MET A 1 18.04 32.82 -27.27
C MET A 1 17.98 31.45 -26.64
N ALA A 2 17.68 31.35 -25.34
CA ALA A 2 17.60 30.07 -24.64
C ALA A 2 16.21 29.45 -24.85
N THR A 3 16.16 28.30 -25.51
CA THR A 3 14.92 27.55 -25.75
C THR A 3 14.44 26.93 -24.45
N LYS A 4 13.36 27.49 -23.90
CA LYS A 4 12.62 26.96 -22.73
C LYS A 4 12.07 25.57 -23.09
N SER A 5 12.67 24.52 -22.51
CA SER A 5 12.16 23.15 -22.63
C SER A 5 10.75 23.10 -22.04
N ARG A 6 9.76 22.85 -22.91
CA ARG A 6 8.36 22.71 -22.52
C ARG A 6 8.20 21.32 -21.90
N THR A 7 8.03 21.26 -20.58
CA THR A 7 7.68 20.01 -19.89
C THR A 7 6.34 19.53 -20.46
N ALA A 8 6.39 18.52 -21.33
CA ALA A 8 5.18 17.94 -21.89
C ALA A 8 4.39 17.28 -20.75
N PRO A 9 3.05 17.46 -20.69
CA PRO A 9 2.23 16.76 -19.71
C PRO A 9 2.42 15.25 -19.87
N ALA A 10 2.55 14.54 -18.76
CA ALA A 10 2.72 13.08 -18.76
C ALA A 10 1.59 12.44 -19.58
N ARG A 11 1.97 11.71 -20.63
CA ARG A 11 1.02 11.15 -21.59
C ARG A 11 0.15 10.09 -20.91
N SER A 12 -1.17 10.24 -20.99
CA SER A 12 -2.11 9.21 -20.53
C SER A 12 -2.05 7.99 -21.45
N VAL A 13 -2.02 6.79 -20.86
CA VAL A 13 -2.02 5.53 -21.58
C VAL A 13 -3.36 4.83 -21.35
N ARG A 14 -4.10 4.56 -22.43
CA ARG A 14 -5.37 3.82 -22.37
C ARG A 14 -5.07 2.32 -22.23
N GLN A 15 -5.63 1.71 -21.20
CA GLN A 15 -5.54 0.28 -20.95
C GLN A 15 -6.95 -0.29 -20.81
N SER A 16 -7.22 -1.40 -21.50
CA SER A 16 -8.46 -2.17 -21.34
C SER A 16 -8.20 -3.32 -20.37
N VAL A 17 -9.05 -3.47 -19.36
CA VAL A 17 -8.91 -4.53 -18.35
C VAL A 17 -10.21 -5.30 -18.21
N THR A 18 -10.10 -6.61 -18.00
CA THR A 18 -11.23 -7.49 -17.68
C THR A 18 -11.31 -7.65 -16.18
N LEU A 19 -12.46 -7.28 -15.59
CA LEU A 19 -12.69 -7.38 -14.15
C LEU A 19 -13.53 -8.64 -13.84
N PRO A 20 -13.20 -9.38 -12.77
CA PRO A 20 -14.11 -10.39 -12.22
C PRO A 20 -15.48 -9.77 -11.88
N ALA A 21 -16.56 -10.53 -12.06
CA ALA A 21 -17.92 -10.01 -11.94
C ALA A 21 -18.20 -9.34 -10.57
N ALA A 22 -17.74 -9.96 -9.48
CA ALA A 22 -17.88 -9.40 -8.13
C ALA A 22 -17.17 -8.04 -7.99
N LEU A 23 -15.91 -7.97 -8.44
CA LEU A 23 -15.14 -6.72 -8.40
C LEU A 23 -15.77 -5.63 -9.26
N ALA A 24 -16.29 -5.98 -10.44
CA ALA A 24 -16.99 -5.03 -11.30
C ALA A 24 -18.25 -4.46 -10.62
N ALA A 25 -19.00 -5.28 -9.86
CA ALA A 25 -20.16 -4.83 -9.11
C ALA A 25 -19.78 -3.86 -7.98
N ASP A 26 -18.72 -4.17 -7.22
CA ASP A 26 -18.23 -3.30 -6.15
C ASP A 26 -17.72 -1.95 -6.68
N VAL A 27 -16.93 -1.96 -7.76
CA VAL A 27 -16.44 -0.72 -8.40
C VAL A 27 -17.61 0.11 -8.92
N ARG A 28 -18.65 -0.53 -9.46
CA ARG A 28 -19.87 0.17 -9.92
C ARG A 28 -20.64 0.79 -8.76
N ARG A 29 -20.78 0.09 -7.63
CA ARG A 29 -21.40 0.65 -6.41
C ARG A 29 -20.63 1.88 -5.93
N LEU A 30 -19.30 1.76 -5.82
CA LEU A 30 -18.44 2.87 -5.41
C LEU A 30 -18.53 4.08 -6.36
N ALA A 31 -18.60 3.83 -7.66
CA ALA A 31 -18.75 4.88 -8.66
C ALA A 31 -20.07 5.64 -8.48
N LYS A 32 -21.18 4.94 -8.20
CA LYS A 32 -22.48 5.55 -7.90
C LYS A 32 -22.44 6.39 -6.62
N GLU A 33 -21.91 5.83 -5.53
CA GLU A 33 -21.77 6.52 -4.24
C GLU A 33 -20.97 7.83 -4.37
N ARG A 34 -19.88 7.79 -5.14
CA ARG A 34 -18.99 8.94 -5.36
C ARG A 34 -19.42 9.84 -6.51
N ARG A 35 -20.52 9.53 -7.21
CA ARG A 35 -21.01 10.25 -8.40
C ARG A 35 -19.94 10.46 -9.49
N VAL A 36 -19.15 9.42 -9.74
CA VAL A 36 -18.11 9.42 -10.79
C VAL A 36 -18.34 8.28 -11.79
N THR A 37 -17.65 8.32 -12.92
CA THR A 37 -17.67 7.20 -13.88
C THR A 37 -16.96 5.97 -13.31
N MET A 38 -17.34 4.80 -13.79
CA MET A 38 -16.71 3.53 -13.40
C MET A 38 -15.20 3.54 -13.66
N SER A 39 -14.78 4.06 -14.81
CA SER A 39 -13.35 4.19 -15.15
C SER A 39 -12.62 5.13 -14.18
N ARG A 40 -13.22 6.25 -13.77
CA ARG A 40 -12.60 7.17 -12.80
C ARG A 40 -12.50 6.54 -11.41
N ALA A 41 -13.54 5.82 -10.98
CA ALA A 41 -13.53 5.07 -9.72
C ALA A 41 -12.42 4.01 -9.71
N LEU A 42 -12.28 3.27 -10.82
CA LEU A 42 -11.23 2.24 -10.98
C LEU A 42 -9.83 2.85 -10.91
N VAL A 43 -9.56 3.93 -11.64
CA VAL A 43 -8.27 4.63 -11.58
C VAL A 43 -7.98 5.11 -10.16
N GLY A 44 -8.95 5.72 -9.48
CA GLY A 44 -8.76 6.19 -8.10
C GLY A 44 -8.54 5.04 -7.10
N LEU A 45 -9.13 3.87 -7.32
CA LEU A 45 -8.84 2.67 -6.52
C LEU A 45 -7.43 2.16 -6.77
N ALA A 46 -7.00 2.11 -8.04
CA ALA A 46 -5.65 1.68 -8.41
C ALA A 46 -4.57 2.63 -7.82
N GLU A 47 -4.77 3.95 -7.91
CA GLU A 47 -3.88 4.94 -7.30
C GLU A 47 -3.73 4.73 -5.79
N ARG A 48 -4.84 4.44 -5.08
CA ARG A 48 -4.80 4.14 -3.65
C ARG A 48 -4.13 2.81 -3.35
N GLY A 49 -4.37 1.77 -4.15
CA GLY A 49 -3.73 0.47 -4.01
C GLY A 49 -2.22 0.56 -4.16
N VAL A 50 -1.74 1.24 -5.20
CA VAL A 50 -0.30 1.47 -5.43
C VAL A 50 0.33 2.24 -4.26
N ARG A 51 -0.36 3.26 -3.74
CA ARG A 51 0.12 4.00 -2.58
C ARG A 51 0.17 3.14 -1.32
N ALA A 52 -0.89 2.38 -1.04
CA ALA A 52 -0.95 1.49 0.12
C ALA A 52 0.16 0.43 0.08
N GLU A 53 0.47 -0.14 -1.08
CA GLU A 53 1.60 -1.05 -1.24
C GLU A 53 2.95 -0.37 -1.00
N ALA A 54 3.12 0.87 -1.50
CA ALA A 54 4.35 1.62 -1.29
C ALA A 54 4.54 1.97 0.20
N GLU A 55 3.48 2.41 0.87
CA GLU A 55 3.47 2.69 2.31
C GLU A 55 3.77 1.43 3.13
N ALA A 56 3.15 0.29 2.80
CA ALA A 56 3.43 -0.99 3.46
C ALA A 56 4.91 -1.41 3.29
N LYS A 57 5.47 -1.28 2.08
CA LYS A 57 6.91 -1.54 1.84
C LYS A 57 7.82 -0.62 2.64
N GLN A 58 7.47 0.66 2.75
CA GLN A 58 8.24 1.63 3.55
C GLN A 58 8.16 1.31 5.04
N GLN A 59 6.98 0.99 5.56
CA GLN A 59 6.78 0.56 6.95
C GLN A 59 7.62 -0.67 7.26
N LEU A 60 7.56 -1.69 6.42
CA LEU A 60 8.37 -2.90 6.55
C LEU A 60 9.88 -2.59 6.58
N LYS A 61 10.36 -1.79 5.62
CA LYS A 61 11.77 -1.39 5.56
C LYS A 61 12.18 -0.61 6.82
N SER A 62 11.30 0.25 7.34
CA SER A 62 11.57 1.01 8.56
C SER A 62 11.63 0.14 9.81
N ALA A 63 10.77 -0.89 9.90
CA ALA A 63 10.76 -1.85 11.00
C ALA A 63 12.03 -2.73 10.96
N TYR A 64 12.42 -3.18 9.77
CA TYR A 64 13.66 -3.92 9.57
C TYR A 64 14.89 -3.11 9.96
N ARG A 65 14.95 -1.84 9.55
CA ARG A 65 16.04 -0.94 9.89
C ARG A 65 16.17 -0.73 11.39
N ARG A 66 15.04 -0.48 12.08
CA ARG A 66 14.99 -0.36 13.54
C ARG A 66 15.51 -1.62 14.24
N PHE A 67 15.13 -2.80 13.76
CA PHE A 67 15.62 -4.07 14.33
C PHE A 67 17.14 -4.28 14.16
N ILE A 68 17.71 -3.87 13.02
CA ILE A 68 19.15 -4.01 12.76
C ILE A 68 19.99 -2.97 13.50
N GLU A 69 19.52 -1.73 13.61
CA GLU A 69 20.23 -0.63 14.27
C GLU A 69 20.13 -0.68 15.80
N GLU A 70 19.11 -1.36 16.35
CA GLU A 70 18.95 -1.50 17.80
C GLU A 70 20.02 -2.42 18.41
N SER A 71 20.72 -1.87 19.40
CA SER A 71 21.86 -2.52 20.08
C SER A 71 21.47 -3.04 21.46
N ASP A 72 20.41 -2.49 22.07
CA ASP A 72 19.85 -2.98 23.33
C ASP A 72 19.08 -4.29 23.10
N PRO A 73 19.46 -5.43 23.71
CA PRO A 73 18.80 -6.71 23.54
C PRO A 73 17.29 -6.68 23.85
N ALA A 74 16.86 -5.87 24.84
CA ALA A 74 15.45 -5.78 25.22
C ALA A 74 14.61 -5.09 24.14
N ARG A 75 15.10 -3.95 23.64
CA ARG A 75 14.45 -3.17 22.58
C ARG A 75 14.53 -3.87 21.23
N LYS A 76 15.58 -4.65 20.98
CA LYS A 76 15.73 -5.45 19.76
C LYS A 76 14.67 -6.55 19.68
N ASN A 77 14.33 -7.17 20.80
CA ASN A 77 13.23 -8.14 20.85
C ASN A 77 11.88 -7.48 20.56
N GLU A 78 11.63 -6.29 21.11
CA GLU A 78 10.40 -5.52 20.82
C GLU A 78 10.32 -5.11 19.34
N ALA A 79 11.41 -4.55 18.79
CA ALA A 79 11.50 -4.22 17.38
C ALA A 79 11.36 -5.45 16.46
N GLY A 80 11.85 -6.62 16.90
CA GLY A 80 11.67 -7.89 16.21
C GLY A 80 10.22 -8.36 16.19
N ARG A 81 9.50 -8.23 17.32
CA ARG A 81 8.06 -8.52 17.40
C ARG A 81 7.26 -7.60 16.48
N ASP A 82 7.59 -6.32 16.44
CA ASP A 82 6.93 -5.37 15.55
C ASP A 82 7.19 -5.65 14.07
N LEU A 83 8.41 -6.08 13.73
CA LEU A 83 8.74 -6.53 12.38
C LEU A 83 7.93 -7.76 11.97
N ILE A 84 7.82 -8.77 12.85
CA ILE A 84 7.04 -9.99 12.60
C ILE A 84 5.56 -9.62 12.39
N ARG A 85 4.99 -8.77 13.24
CA ARG A 85 3.60 -8.31 13.10
C ARG A 85 3.36 -7.52 11.80
N SER A 86 4.36 -6.76 11.34
CA SER A 86 4.29 -6.04 10.06
C SER A 86 4.32 -6.95 8.84
N ILE A 87 4.93 -8.15 8.93
CA ILE A 87 5.04 -9.11 7.81
C ILE A 87 3.86 -10.08 7.80
N PHE A 88 3.51 -10.61 8.98
CA PHE A 88 2.61 -11.75 9.11
C PHE A 88 1.23 -11.38 9.72
N GLY A 89 1.05 -10.13 10.15
CA GLY A 89 -0.20 -9.65 10.77
C GLY A 89 -0.16 -9.65 12.29
N LYS A 90 -1.19 -9.12 12.95
CA LYS A 90 -1.18 -8.88 14.41
C LYS A 90 -1.15 -10.16 15.26
N GLU A 91 -1.68 -11.26 14.73
CA GLU A 91 -1.81 -12.57 15.40
C GLU A 91 -0.61 -13.50 15.17
N SER A 92 0.47 -13.01 14.56
CA SER A 92 1.59 -13.86 14.14
C SER A 92 2.57 -14.23 15.25
N ILE A 93 2.34 -13.76 16.47
CA ILE A 93 3.14 -14.07 17.64
C ILE A 93 2.21 -14.79 18.61
N ALA A 94 2.45 -16.07 18.84
CA ALA A 94 1.83 -16.77 19.95
C ALA A 94 2.30 -16.08 21.23
N GLU A 95 1.43 -15.28 21.84
CA GLU A 95 1.63 -14.87 23.22
C GLU A 95 1.35 -16.11 24.05
N ASP A 96 2.39 -16.78 24.55
CA ASP A 96 2.20 -17.89 25.49
C ASP A 96 1.36 -17.35 26.66
N PRO A 97 0.10 -17.80 26.83
CA PRO A 97 -0.63 -17.47 28.02
C PRO A 97 -0.03 -18.37 29.10
N ILE A 98 1.01 -17.88 29.77
CA ILE A 98 1.45 -18.47 31.02
C ILE A 98 0.35 -18.17 32.04
N LEU A 99 -0.64 -19.06 32.10
CA LEU A 99 -1.55 -19.25 33.24
C LEU A 99 -1.11 -20.51 33.99
#